data_AF-A0A9D7ZEK4-F1
#
_entry.id   AF-A0A9D7ZEK4-F1
#
_cell.length_a   1.000
_cell.length_b   1.000
_cell.length_c   1.000
_cell.angle_alpha   90.00
_cell.angle_beta   90.00
_cell.angle_gamma   90.00
#
_symmetry.space_group_name_H-M   'P 1'
#
loop_
_entity.id
_entity.type
_entity.pdbx_description
1 polymer ?
#
loop_
_entity_poly.entity_id
_entity_poly.type
_entity_poly.pdbx_seq_one_letter_code
_entity_poly.pdbx_strand_id
1 'polypeptide(L)'
;MSKVLFYLIIKPISLLPYPIIYGISNVISFLFFYIIPYRKKVVVKNLKNSFPQKNKKELNTIARKFYTHLSDIIVESVKLFSITQKQIDHRFS
;
A
#
# COMPACT_ATOMS: atom_id res chain seq x y z
N MET A 1 14.31 -18.81 10.98
CA MET A 1 12.95 -18.44 10.49
C MET A 1 12.93 -17.15 9.68
N SER A 2 13.53 -16.04 10.13
CA SER A 2 13.54 -14.75 9.38
C SER A 2 14.25 -14.80 8.02
N LYS A 3 15.40 -15.49 7.90
CA LYS A 3 16.16 -15.59 6.64
C LYS A 3 15.38 -16.31 5.53
N VAL A 4 14.62 -17.34 5.88
CA VAL A 4 13.81 -18.12 4.90
C VAL A 4 12.74 -17.23 4.30
N LEU A 5 11.99 -16.50 5.14
CA LEU A 5 10.98 -15.54 4.70
C LEU A 5 11.58 -14.45 3.81
N PHE A 6 12.74 -13.92 4.19
CA PHE A 6 13.41 -12.88 3.42
C PHE A 6 13.83 -13.36 2.03
N TYR A 7 14.53 -14.49 1.94
CA TYR A 7 15.05 -14.99 0.65
C TYR A 7 13.99 -15.62 -0.25
N LEU A 8 12.94 -16.24 0.31
CA LEU A 8 11.89 -16.89 -0.49
C LEU A 8 10.74 -15.98 -0.87
N ILE A 9 10.48 -14.91 -0.09
CA ILE A 9 9.30 -14.05 -0.31
C ILE A 9 9.73 -12.61 -0.59
N ILE A 10 10.44 -11.96 0.34
CA ILE A 10 10.74 -10.53 0.24
C ILE A 10 11.68 -10.23 -0.95
N LYS A 11 12.79 -10.96 -1.09
CA LYS A 11 13.79 -10.72 -2.14
C LYS A 11 13.26 -10.98 -3.56
N PRO A 12 12.51 -12.07 -3.84
CA PRO A 12 11.93 -12.26 -5.17
C PRO A 12 10.91 -11.17 -5.52
N ILE A 13 10.05 -10.79 -4.57
CA ILE A 13 9.06 -9.72 -4.77
C ILE A 13 9.77 -8.38 -5.00
N SER A 14 10.82 -8.07 -4.23
CA SER A 14 11.56 -6.83 -4.39
C SER A 14 12.23 -6.73 -5.75
N LEU A 15 12.58 -7.83 -6.42
CA LEU A 15 13.21 -7.80 -7.75
C LEU A 15 12.22 -7.60 -8.91
N LEU A 16 10.91 -7.74 -8.67
CA LEU A 16 9.90 -7.59 -9.71
C LEU A 16 9.92 -6.20 -10.37
N PRO A 17 9.56 -6.10 -11.67
CA PRO A 17 9.43 -4.82 -12.35
C PRO A 17 8.25 -4.01 -11.77
N TYR A 18 8.37 -2.68 -11.82
CA TYR A 18 7.41 -1.75 -11.20
C TYR A 18 5.94 -2.01 -11.57
N PRO A 19 5.56 -2.27 -12.83
CA PRO A 19 4.15 -2.52 -13.19
C PRO A 19 3.53 -3.70 -12.43
N ILE A 20 4.31 -4.77 -12.20
CA ILE A 20 3.84 -5.96 -11.47
C ILE A 20 3.65 -5.63 -9.99
N ILE A 21 4.59 -4.88 -9.40
CA ILE A 21 4.52 -4.44 -8.01
C ILE A 21 3.31 -3.54 -7.74
N TYR A 22 3.00 -2.61 -8.66
CA TYR A 22 1.78 -1.80 -8.54
C TYR A 22 0.51 -2.65 -8.75
N GLY A 23 0.57 -3.70 -9.57
CA GLY A 23 -0.48 -4.71 -9.63
C GLY A 23 -0.73 -5.39 -8.28
N ILE A 24 0.35 -5.76 -7.57
CA ILE A 24 0.27 -6.33 -6.21
C ILE A 24 -0.33 -5.30 -5.23
N SER A 25 0.07 -4.02 -5.32
CA SER A 25 -0.54 -2.94 -4.51
C SER A 25 -2.05 -2.86 -4.69
N ASN A 26 -2.54 -2.94 -5.94
CA ASN A 26 -3.97 -2.92 -6.22
C ASN A 26 -4.70 -4.11 -5.59
N VAL A 27 -4.10 -5.31 -5.62
CA VAL A 27 -4.65 -6.49 -4.95
C VAL A 27 -4.69 -6.29 -3.43
N ILE A 28 -3.60 -5.81 -2.82
CA ILE A 28 -3.55 -5.54 -1.37
C ILE A 28 -4.60 -4.49 -0.98
N SER A 29 -4.74 -3.41 -1.75
CA SER A 29 -5.75 -2.37 -1.52
C SER A 29 -7.17 -2.95 -1.60
N PHE A 30 -7.44 -3.81 -2.58
CA PHE A 30 -8.71 -4.52 -2.69
C PHE A 30 -8.98 -5.41 -1.46
N LEU A 31 -8.00 -6.21 -1.03
CA LEU A 31 -8.13 -7.06 0.16
C LEU A 31 -8.45 -6.23 1.40
N PHE A 32 -7.71 -5.14 1.63
CA PHE A 32 -7.92 -4.27 2.78
C PHE A 32 -9.28 -3.56 2.76
N PHE A 33 -9.73 -3.11 1.59
CA PHE A 33 -10.99 -2.36 1.50
C PHE A 33 -12.23 -3.25 1.53
N TYR A 34 -12.18 -4.44 0.89
CA TYR A 34 -13.36 -5.28 0.69
C TYR A 34 -13.39 -6.51 1.60
N ILE A 35 -12.25 -7.13 1.93
CA ILE A 35 -12.21 -8.39 2.68
C ILE A 35 -12.02 -8.18 4.19
N ILE A 36 -11.44 -7.06 4.62
CA ILE A 36 -11.19 -6.77 6.06
C ILE A 36 -12.15 -5.67 6.58
N PRO A 37 -13.44 -6.00 6.83
CA PRO A 37 -14.47 -5.01 7.16
C PRO A 37 -14.21 -4.25 8.47
N TYR A 38 -13.50 -4.85 9.44
CA TYR A 38 -13.14 -4.20 10.69
C TYR A 38 -12.23 -2.98 10.47
N ARG A 39 -11.20 -3.12 9.61
CA ARG A 39 -10.24 -2.03 9.35
C ARG A 39 -10.94 -0.83 8.71
N LYS A 40 -11.89 -1.09 7.79
CA LYS A 40 -12.69 -0.04 7.16
C LYS A 40 -13.49 0.76 8.19
N LYS A 41 -14.13 0.10 9.16
CA LYS A 41 -14.89 0.78 10.23
C LYS A 41 -14.00 1.72 11.06
N VAL A 42 -12.80 1.26 11.42
CA VAL A 42 -11.85 2.07 12.20
C VAL A 42 -11.38 3.28 11.39
N VAL A 43 -10.98 3.09 10.12
CA VAL A 43 -10.54 4.20 9.26
C VAL A 43 -11.66 5.22 9.05
N VAL A 44 -12.88 4.78 8.75
CA VAL A 44 -14.01 5.71 8.56
C VAL A 44 -14.37 6.43 9.86
N LYS A 45 -14.28 5.76 11.02
CA LYS A 45 -14.48 6.40 12.34
C LYS A 45 -13.42 7.48 12.59
N ASN A 46 -12.16 7.17 12.32
CA ASN A 46 -11.07 8.15 12.46
C ASN A 46 -11.25 9.33 11.51
N LEU A 47 -11.57 9.08 10.24
CA LEU A 47 -11.82 10.14 9.26
C LEU A 47 -13.03 11.00 9.65
N LYS A 48 -14.09 10.43 10.23
CA LYS A 48 -15.23 11.20 10.74
C LYS A 48 -14.83 12.10 11.91
N ASN A 49 -13.96 11.63 12.80
CA ASN A 49 -13.46 12.42 13.91
C ASN A 49 -12.50 13.53 13.46
N SER A 50 -11.66 13.27 12.45
CA SER A 50 -10.71 14.24 11.91
C SER A 50 -11.33 15.23 10.93
N PHE A 51 -12.40 14.83 10.23
CA PHE A 51 -13.10 15.64 9.22
C PHE A 51 -14.61 15.62 9.45
N PRO A 52 -15.10 16.15 10.59
CA PRO A 52 -16.52 16.11 10.95
C PRO A 52 -17.43 16.85 9.95
N GLN A 53 -16.89 17.81 9.22
CA GLN A 53 -17.58 18.61 8.20
C GLN A 53 -17.82 17.85 6.88
N LYS A 54 -17.16 16.71 6.66
CA LYS A 54 -17.26 15.96 5.40
C LYS A 54 -18.41 14.97 5.41
N ASN A 55 -19.09 14.82 4.28
CA ASN A 55 -20.17 13.87 4.15
C ASN A 55 -19.66 12.42 3.99
N LYS A 56 -20.54 11.43 4.20
CA LYS A 56 -20.20 9.99 4.13
C LYS A 56 -19.54 9.59 2.79
N LYS A 57 -19.93 10.21 1.67
CA LYS A 57 -19.39 9.90 0.35
C LYS A 57 -17.94 10.38 0.23
N GLU A 58 -17.65 11.60 0.69
CA GLU A 58 -16.28 12.13 0.76
C GLU A 58 -15.40 11.29 1.68
N LEU A 59 -15.88 10.92 2.88
CA LEU A 59 -15.14 10.10 3.81
C LEU A 59 -14.80 8.72 3.22
N ASN A 60 -15.73 8.10 2.49
CA ASN A 60 -15.47 6.84 1.79
C ASN A 60 -14.45 6.98 0.66
N THR A 61 -14.48 8.09 -0.08
CA THR A 61 -13.47 8.38 -1.12
C THR A 61 -12.08 8.53 -0.49
N ILE A 62 -11.98 9.24 0.63
CA ILE A 62 -10.72 9.41 1.37
C ILE A 62 -10.25 8.06 1.91
N ALA A 63 -11.13 7.25 2.49
CA ALA A 63 -10.78 5.92 2.99
C ALA A 63 -10.24 5.02 1.86
N ARG A 64 -10.86 5.02 0.67
CA ARG A 64 -10.36 4.25 -0.48
C ARG A 64 -8.98 4.72 -0.92
N LYS A 65 -8.77 6.04 -1.02
CA LYS A 65 -7.46 6.62 -1.35
C LYS A 65 -6.40 6.27 -0.31
N PHE A 66 -6.76 6.29 0.97
CA PHE A 66 -5.89 5.87 2.07
C PHE A 66 -5.42 4.42 1.90
N TYR A 67 -6.32 3.48 1.58
CA TYR A 67 -5.92 2.07 1.40
C TYR A 67 -5.06 1.84 0.17
N THR A 68 -5.34 2.51 -0.95
CA THR A 68 -4.45 2.46 -2.12
C THR A 68 -3.07 3.00 -1.77
N HIS A 69 -3.00 4.19 -1.16
CA HIS A 69 -1.73 4.79 -0.79
C HIS A 69 -0.95 3.94 0.24
N LEU A 70 -1.63 3.36 1.23
CA LEU A 70 -1.03 2.44 2.18
C LEU A 70 -0.45 1.21 1.49
N SER A 71 -1.16 0.67 0.50
CA SER A 71 -0.70 -0.49 -0.27
C SER A 71 0.50 -0.13 -1.14
N ASP A 72 0.50 1.06 -1.75
CA ASP A 72 1.64 1.58 -2.50
C ASP A 72 2.87 1.70 -1.60
N ILE A 73 2.73 2.30 -0.41
CA ILE A 73 3.82 2.41 0.57
C ILE A 73 4.36 1.03 0.97
N ILE A 74 3.49 0.03 1.18
CA ILE A 74 3.93 -1.33 1.54
C ILE A 74 4.78 -1.92 0.42
N VAL A 75 4.32 -1.85 -0.82
CA VAL A 75 5.08 -2.45 -1.94
C VAL A 75 6.33 -1.65 -2.29
N GLU A 76 6.31 -0.33 -2.12
CA GLU A 76 7.49 0.53 -2.24
C GLU A 76 8.53 0.20 -1.17
N SER A 77 8.10 -0.03 0.07
CA SER A 77 8.97 -0.47 1.17
C SER A 77 9.63 -1.82 0.85
N VAL A 78 8.92 -2.74 0.20
CA VAL A 78 9.51 -3.99 -0.29
C VAL A 78 10.52 -3.72 -1.41
N LYS A 79 10.25 -2.76 -2.29
CA LYS A 79 11.20 -2.38 -3.35
C LYS A 79 12.53 -1.86 -2.83
N LEU A 80 12.53 -1.17 -1.68
CA LEU A 80 13.74 -0.61 -1.07
C LEU A 80 14.82 -1.69 -0.81
N PHE A 81 14.45 -2.96 -0.63
CA PHE A 81 15.42 -4.04 -0.39
C PHE A 81 16.28 -4.43 -1.60
N SER A 82 15.94 -3.98 -2.81
CA SER A 82 16.73 -4.27 -4.02
C SER A 82 16.78 -3.12 -5.02
N ILE A 83 16.28 -1.94 -4.65
CA ILE A 83 16.41 -0.75 -5.48
C ILE A 83 17.89 -0.34 -5.55
N THR A 84 18.36 0.01 -6.74
CA THR A 84 19.73 0.51 -6.95
C THR A 84 19.73 2.04 -7.03
N GLN A 85 20.86 2.68 -6.73
CA GLN A 85 20.99 4.15 -6.82
C GLN A 85 20.58 4.69 -8.20
N LYS A 86 20.98 4.00 -9.28
CA LYS A 86 20.59 4.35 -10.66
C LYS A 86 19.06 4.38 -10.88
N GLN A 87 18.32 3.50 -10.21
CA GLN A 87 16.86 3.47 -10.32
C GLN A 87 16.18 4.59 -9.53
N ILE A 88 16.82 5.04 -8.44
CA ILE A 88 16.38 6.22 -7.68
C ILE A 88 16.62 7.46 -8.54
N ASP A 89 17.82 7.61 -9.10
CA ASP A 89 18.19 8.77 -9.92
C ASP A 89 17.26 8.91 -11.14
N HIS A 90 16.94 7.83 -11.85
CA HIS A 90 15.97 7.85 -12.96
C HIS A 90 14.53 8.23 -12.52
N ARG A 91 14.18 8.08 -11.24
CA ARG A 91 12.83 8.37 -10.73
C ARG A 91 12.68 9.80 -10.22
N PHE A 92 13.79 10.44 -9.83
CA PHE A 92 13.81 11.80 -9.26
C PHE A 92 14.53 12.85 -10.12
N SER A 93 15.11 12.46 -11.26
CA SER A 93 15.69 13.38 -12.26
C SER A 93 14.66 13.87 -13.26
#